data_AF-A0A5D2MA28-F1
#
_entry.id   AF-A0A5D2MA28-F1
#
_cell.length_a   1.000
_cell.length_b   1.000
_cell.length_c   1.000
_cell.angle_alpha   90.00
_cell.angle_beta   90.00
_cell.angle_gamma   90.00
#
_symmetry.space_group_name_H-M   'P 1'
#
loop_
_entity.id
_entity.type
_entity.pdbx_description
1 polymer ?
#
loop_
_entity_poly.entity_id
_entity_poly.type
_entity_poly.pdbx_seq_one_letter_code
_entity_poly.pdbx_strand_id
1 'polypeptide(L)' 'MEFAELREAIEQIEVVDSHAHNIVPLDSSFPFSNSRSEATGHALSFAPHSLSFKRSLRDIAELYGTESSLDAVE' A
#
# COMPACT_ATOMS: atom_id res chain seq x y z
N MET A 1 -0.69 16.45 25.42
CA MET A 1 0.65 15.96 25.03
C MET A 1 1.31 17.11 24.28
N GLU A 2 2.57 17.41 24.53
CA GLU A 2 3.28 18.61 24.06
C GLU A 2 3.16 18.91 22.54
N PHE A 3 2.81 17.91 21.72
CA PHE A 3 2.72 18.04 20.26
C PHE A 3 1.30 17.85 19.68
N ALA A 4 0.25 17.95 20.50
CA ALA A 4 -1.12 17.70 20.04
C ALA A 4 -1.53 18.64 18.89
N GLU A 5 -1.28 19.94 19.05
CA GLU A 5 -1.59 20.97 18.05
C GLU A 5 -0.76 20.80 16.77
N LEU A 6 0.53 20.46 16.91
CA LEU A 6 1.40 20.19 15.77
C LEU A 6 0.92 18.98 14.97
N ARG A 7 0.53 17.90 15.65
CA ARG A 7 0.01 16.69 15.01
C ARG A 7 -1.28 17.00 14.25
N GLU A 8 -2.22 17.73 14.87
CA GLU A 8 -3.46 18.14 14.23
C GLU A 8 -3.18 18.98 12.97
N ALA A 9 -2.28 19.96 13.06
CA ALA A 9 -1.89 20.77 11.90
C ALA A 9 -1.29 19.94 10.76
N ILE A 10 -0.47 18.93 11.07
CA ILE A 10 0.13 18.03 10.07
C ILE A 10 -0.93 17.10 9.46
N GLU A 11 -1.85 16.57 10.26
CA GLU A 11 -2.89 15.64 9.77
C GLU A 11 -3.94 16.34 8.89
N GLN A 12 -4.10 17.66 8.99
CA GLN A 12 -5.08 18.45 8.23
C GLN A 12 -4.51 19.10 6.96
N ILE A 13 -3.20 19.05 6.72
CA ILE A 13 -2.60 19.66 5.53
C ILE A 13 -2.82 18.79 4.28
N GLU A 14 -3.11 19.41 3.15
CA GLU A 14 -3.17 18.70 1.87
C GLU A 14 -1.79 18.13 1.51
N VAL A 15 -1.78 16.86 1.11
CA VAL A 15 -0.55 16.17 0.70
C VAL A 15 -0.27 16.45 -0.77
N VAL A 16 0.94 16.94 -1.06
CA VAL A 16 1.46 17.06 -2.43
C VAL A 16 2.47 15.95 -2.66
N ASP A 17 2.07 14.91 -3.39
CA ASP A 17 2.96 13.82 -3.77
C ASP A 17 3.87 14.24 -4.93
N SER A 18 5.15 14.48 -4.61
CA SER A 18 6.16 14.89 -5.60
C SER A 18 6.68 13.75 -6.47
N HIS A 19 6.38 12.49 -6.14
CA HIS A 19 6.89 11.34 -6.89
C HIS A 19 5.99 10.10 -6.76
N ALA A 20 5.32 9.77 -7.86
CA ALA A 20 4.53 8.55 -7.99
C ALA A 20 4.73 7.90 -9.37
N HIS A 21 4.32 6.64 -9.48
CA HIS A 21 4.23 5.92 -10.75
C HIS A 21 2.80 5.91 -11.28
N ASN A 22 2.65 5.66 -12.59
CA ASN A 22 1.34 5.62 -13.24
C ASN A 22 0.46 4.48 -12.72
N ILE A 23 -0.84 4.75 -12.60
CA ILE A 23 -1.85 3.71 -12.39
C ILE A 23 -1.95 2.88 -13.68
N VAL A 24 -1.96 1.56 -13.53
CA VAL A 24 -2.09 0.64 -14.67
C VAL A 24 -3.55 0.41 -15.04
N PRO A 25 -3.87 0.15 -16.33
CA PRO A 25 -5.20 -0.29 -16.74
C PRO A 25 -5.63 -1.59 -16.03
N LEU A 26 -6.95 -1.80 -15.91
CA LEU A 26 -7.51 -3.02 -15.30
C LEU A 26 -7.11 -4.31 -16.05
N ASP A 27 -6.88 -4.22 -17.36
CA ASP A 27 -6.46 -5.32 -18.23
C ASP A 27 -4.93 -5.40 -18.42
N SER A 28 -4.16 -4.69 -17.57
CA SER A 28 -2.71 -4.71 -17.59
C SER A 28 -2.15 -6.10 -17.26
N SER A 29 -1.04 -6.47 -17.89
CA SER A 29 -0.26 -7.65 -17.52
C SER A 29 0.65 -7.43 -16.29
N PHE A 30 0.54 -6.28 -15.62
CA PHE A 30 1.34 -5.96 -14.44
C PHE A 30 0.83 -6.74 -13.22
N PRO A 31 1.64 -7.62 -12.62
CA PRO A 31 1.18 -8.45 -11.50
C PRO A 31 0.81 -7.62 -10.28
N PHE A 32 -0.30 -7.96 -9.63
CA PHE A 32 -0.76 -7.26 -8.45
C PHE A 32 0.26 -7.30 -7.30
N SER A 33 1.01 -8.40 -7.16
CA SER A 33 2.10 -8.54 -6.18
C SER A 33 3.20 -7.48 -6.35
N ASN A 34 3.46 -7.05 -7.58
CA ASN A 34 4.53 -6.10 -7.89
C ASN A 34 4.21 -4.69 -7.41
N SER A 35 2.94 -4.37 -7.15
CA SER A 35 2.58 -3.10 -6.50
C SER A 35 3.07 -2.98 -5.05
N ARG A 36 3.57 -4.08 -4.45
CA ARG A 36 3.99 -4.18 -3.04
C ARG A 36 5.42 -4.67 -2.85
N SER A 37 5.99 -5.29 -3.87
CA SER A 37 7.32 -5.89 -3.80
C SER A 37 7.97 -5.98 -5.17
N GLU A 38 9.22 -5.54 -5.26
CA GLU A 38 10.08 -5.72 -6.43
C GLU A 38 10.74 -7.12 -6.47
N ALA A 39 10.38 -8.02 -5.55
CA ALA A 39 10.99 -9.34 -5.46
C ALA A 39 10.57 -10.23 -6.66
N THR A 40 11.55 -10.94 -7.23
CA THR A 40 11.32 -11.86 -8.35
C THR A 40 11.83 -13.26 -8.05
N GLY A 41 11.33 -14.26 -8.76
CA GLY A 41 11.76 -15.65 -8.60
C GLY A 41 11.51 -16.17 -7.19
N HIS A 42 12.48 -16.90 -6.63
CA HIS A 42 12.36 -17.47 -5.28
C HIS A 42 12.19 -16.40 -4.18
N ALA A 43 12.68 -15.17 -4.38
CA ALA A 43 12.54 -14.12 -3.38
C ALA A 43 11.08 -13.69 -3.18
N LEU A 44 10.23 -13.82 -4.21
CA LEU A 44 8.83 -13.41 -4.17
C LEU A 44 8.03 -14.20 -3.12
N SER A 45 8.39 -15.46 -2.84
CA SER A 45 7.72 -16.27 -1.81
C SER A 45 7.89 -15.70 -0.40
N PHE A 46 8.89 -14.85 -0.18
CA PHE A 46 9.11 -14.17 1.11
C PHE A 46 8.48 -12.78 1.18
N ALA A 47 8.00 -12.21 0.06
CA ALA A 47 7.39 -10.88 0.03
C ALA A 47 6.24 -10.71 1.03
N PRO A 48 5.33 -11.71 1.24
CA PRO A 48 4.26 -11.62 2.23
C PRO A 48 4.73 -11.48 3.68
N HIS A 49 5.98 -11.84 3.98
CA HIS A 49 6.54 -11.67 5.32
C HIS A 49 7.05 -10.25 5.60
N SER A 50 7.28 -9.45 4.55
CA SER A 50 7.75 -8.08 4.68
C SER A 50 6.70 -7.16 5.32
N LEU A 51 7.18 -6.13 6.01
CA LEU A 51 6.32 -5.14 6.65
C LEU A 51 5.53 -4.32 5.62
N SER A 52 6.17 -3.95 4.50
CA SER A 52 5.54 -3.17 3.43
C SER A 52 4.35 -3.90 2.82
N PHE A 53 4.49 -5.21 2.58
CA PHE A 53 3.41 -6.03 2.04
C PHE A 53 2.22 -6.09 3.00
N LYS A 54 2.48 -6.36 4.28
CA LYS A 54 1.43 -6.46 5.32
C LYS A 54 0.71 -5.13 5.53
N ARG A 55 1.44 -4.02 5.57
CA ARG A 55 0.86 -2.68 5.73
C ARG A 55 0.00 -2.31 4.52
N SER A 56 0.53 -2.46 3.31
CA SER A 56 -0.22 -2.17 2.09
C SER A 56 -1.51 -2.98 1.99
N LEU A 57 -1.48 -4.27 2.33
CA LEU A 57 -2.68 -5.11 2.29
C LEU A 57 -3.76 -4.61 3.25
N ARG A 58 -3.37 -4.31 4.50
CA ARG A 58 -4.28 -3.74 5.50
C ARG A 58 -4.85 -2.41 5.04
N ASP A 59 -4.00 -1.50 4.57
CA ASP A 59 -4.41 -0.13 4.23
C ASP A 59 -5.41 -0.13 3.05
N ILE A 60 -5.20 -1.01 2.05
CA ILE A 60 -6.15 -1.19 0.95
C ILE A 60 -7.46 -1.83 1.44
N ALA A 61 -7.38 -2.85 2.31
CA ALA A 61 -8.58 -3.47 2.87
C ALA A 61 -9.41 -2.49 3.70
N GLU A 62 -8.77 -1.62 4.49
CA GLU A 62 -9.43 -0.55 5.23
C GLU A 62 -10.08 0.49 4.30
N LEU A 63 -9.38 0.86 3.22
CA LEU A 63 -9.90 1.82 2.23
C LEU A 63 -11.17 1.31 1.52
N TYR A 64 -11.22 0.02 1.18
CA TYR A 64 -12.33 -0.57 0.44
C TYR A 64 -13.33 -1.33 1.31
N GLY A 65 -13.09 -1.45 2.62
CA GLY A 65 -13.96 -2.17 3.55
C GLY A 65 -13.99 -3.68 3.32
N THR A 66 -12.88 -4.28 2.91
CA THR A 66 -12.74 -5.72 2.63
C THR A 66 -11.98 -6.45 3.74
N GLU A 67 -11.89 -7.79 3.65
CA GLU A 67 -10.97 -8.55 4.49
C GLU A 67 -9.51 -8.25 4.11
N SER A 68 -8.60 -8.27 5.10
CA SER A 68 -7.16 -8.08 4.88
C SER A 68 -6.49 -9.36 4.38
N SER A 69 -6.89 -9.85 3.21
CA SER A 69 -6.33 -11.00 2.51
C SER A 69 -6.09 -10.66 1.03
N LEU A 70 -5.16 -11.36 0.37
CA LEU A 70 -4.92 -11.13 -1.07
C LEU A 70 -6.16 -11.45 -1.90
N ASP A 71 -6.80 -12.59 -1.64
CA ASP A 71 -8.00 -13.04 -2.34
C ASP A 71 -9.19 -12.06 -2.23
N ALA A 72 -9.25 -11.24 -1.19
CA ALA A 72 -10.32 -10.25 -1.02
C ALA A 72 -9.98 -8.88 -1.63
N VAL A 73 -8.69 -8.60 -1.84
CA VAL A 73 -8.19 -7.29 -2.30
C VAL A 73 -7.80 -7.30 -3.79
N GLU A 74 -7.45 -8.47 -4.33
CA GLU A 74 -7.25 -8.74 -5.77
C GLU A 74 -8.57 -9.16 -6.44
#